data_AF-A0A2S8VGF2-F1
#
_entry.id   AF-A0A2S8VGF2-F1
#
_cell.length_a   1.000
_cell.length_b   1.000
_cell.length_c   1.000
_cell.angle_alpha   90.00
_cell.angle_beta   90.00
_cell.angle_gamma   90.00
#
_symmetry.space_group_name_H-M   'P 1'
#
loop_
_entity.id
_entity.type
_entity.pdbx_description
1 polymer ?
#
loop_
_entity_poly.entity_id
_entity_poly.type
_entity_poly.pdbx_seq_one_letter_code
_entity_poly.pdbx_strand_id
1 'polypeptide(L)'
;MTPQETPLHTPRARPAWLRIALIAGAAVLASAVVIGLRNAGEHEQEQVAAAEIRKVADTLSLMVGNPEGGPEAVPAIDPTPKATGFYGELERVIKTVAGERVAQHKAYLQDLHDIGMPRLLDAHRLARDTGLVESRMILEQAEHLVPKYQQQSMQVLKNMPALIRSLAIREPEKQKMLTRLNATLAQRSANLEQVWSLEARILREFGQMITLLDDNRQHWYADHDELLFDRNDDLNRFHEHMAAIGKLSAEQEKLGRQQLASLLSALP
;
A
#
# COMPACT_ATOMS: atom_id res chain seq x y z
N MET A 1 -22.10 -46.77 -16.29
CA MET A 1 -22.04 -45.38 -16.79
C MET A 1 -22.03 -44.48 -15.56
N THR A 2 -20.85 -44.12 -15.08
CA THR A 2 -20.68 -43.05 -14.08
C THR A 2 -20.89 -41.71 -14.78
N PRO A 3 -21.65 -40.77 -14.20
CA PRO A 3 -21.82 -39.46 -14.80
C PRO A 3 -20.48 -38.73 -14.80
N GLN A 4 -20.06 -38.22 -15.95
CA GLN A 4 -18.97 -37.24 -16.05
C GLN A 4 -19.44 -35.95 -15.37
N GLU A 5 -19.03 -35.75 -14.12
CA GLU A 5 -19.12 -34.45 -13.47
C GLU A 5 -18.23 -33.48 -14.27
N THR A 6 -18.87 -32.45 -14.82
CA THR A 6 -18.17 -31.41 -15.56
C THR A 6 -17.35 -30.61 -14.55
N PRO A 7 -16.02 -30.46 -14.74
CA PRO A 7 -15.21 -29.75 -13.78
C PRO A 7 -15.64 -28.29 -13.66
N LEU A 8 -15.68 -27.79 -12.43
CA LEU A 8 -16.15 -26.45 -12.13
C LEU A 8 -14.98 -25.48 -12.26
N HIS A 9 -15.16 -24.50 -13.15
CA HIS A 9 -14.14 -23.53 -13.50
C HIS A 9 -14.05 -22.41 -12.47
N THR A 10 -12.83 -22.10 -12.01
CA THR A 10 -12.53 -20.74 -11.56
C THR A 10 -12.58 -19.81 -12.78
N PRO A 11 -13.26 -18.66 -12.75
CA PRO A 11 -13.37 -17.80 -13.91
C PRO A 11 -12.00 -17.43 -14.49
N ARG A 12 -11.89 -17.51 -15.83
CA ARG A 12 -10.74 -17.16 -16.67
C ARG A 12 -10.38 -15.67 -16.53
N ALA A 13 -9.79 -15.30 -15.41
CA ALA A 13 -9.30 -13.98 -15.15
C ALA A 13 -7.81 -14.10 -14.88
N ARG A 14 -6.98 -13.57 -15.79
CA ARG A 14 -5.64 -13.12 -15.40
C ARG A 14 -5.82 -12.34 -14.10
N PRO A 15 -5.25 -12.79 -12.98
CA PRO A 15 -5.87 -12.57 -11.70
C PRO A 15 -5.68 -11.12 -11.29
N ALA A 16 -6.72 -10.32 -11.54
CA ALA A 16 -6.87 -9.00 -10.96
C ALA A 16 -6.95 -9.02 -9.42
N TRP A 17 -6.89 -10.20 -8.82
CA TRP A 17 -7.04 -10.48 -7.40
C TRP A 17 -5.71 -10.74 -6.69
N LEU A 18 -4.59 -10.82 -7.42
CA LEU A 18 -3.22 -10.86 -6.86
C LEU A 18 -2.70 -9.44 -6.49
N ARG A 19 -3.62 -8.54 -6.18
CA ARG A 19 -3.39 -7.10 -6.12
C ARG A 19 -3.41 -6.62 -4.67
N ILE A 20 -2.30 -6.84 -3.99
CA ILE A 20 -2.05 -6.22 -2.69
C ILE A 20 -1.85 -4.72 -2.92
N ALA A 21 -2.93 -3.94 -2.81
CA ALA A 21 -2.89 -2.49 -2.98
C ALA A 21 -2.25 -1.86 -1.74
N LEU A 22 -0.93 -1.67 -1.76
CA LEU A 22 -0.15 -1.29 -0.57
C LEU A 22 -0.17 0.20 -0.29
N ILE A 23 -1.12 0.61 0.52
CA ILE A 23 -1.46 2.02 0.67
C ILE A 23 -1.03 2.56 2.04
N ALA A 24 0.22 2.28 2.42
CA ALA A 24 0.81 2.85 3.63
C ALA A 24 1.31 4.30 3.44
N GLY A 25 1.43 4.78 2.19
CA GLY A 25 2.16 6.02 1.87
C GLY A 25 1.45 7.33 2.19
N ALA A 26 0.12 7.38 2.14
CA ALA A 26 -0.63 8.65 2.20
C ALA A 26 -0.85 9.18 3.64
N ALA A 27 -0.78 8.32 4.67
CA ALA A 27 -1.22 8.65 6.03
C ALA A 27 -0.45 9.81 6.68
N VAL A 28 0.75 10.13 6.19
CA VAL A 28 1.78 10.85 6.95
C VAL A 28 1.83 12.35 6.67
N LEU A 29 1.36 12.81 5.51
CA LEU A 29 1.66 14.18 5.06
C LEU A 29 0.68 15.26 5.59
N ALA A 30 -0.48 14.89 6.16
CA ALA A 30 -1.67 15.75 6.19
C ALA A 30 -1.73 16.86 7.28
N SER A 31 -0.64 17.31 7.89
CA SER A 31 -0.78 18.33 8.96
C SER A 31 0.31 19.39 9.08
N ALA A 32 1.29 19.43 8.18
CA ALA A 32 2.31 20.48 8.19
C ALA A 32 1.90 21.76 7.41
N VAL A 33 0.91 21.68 6.50
CA VAL A 33 0.74 22.69 5.43
C VAL A 33 -0.21 23.83 5.77
N VAL A 34 -1.01 23.74 6.83
CA VAL A 34 -2.00 24.81 7.16
C VAL A 34 -1.34 25.97 7.93
N ILE A 35 -0.15 26.39 7.50
CA ILE A 35 0.44 27.64 8.00
C ILE A 35 -0.32 28.78 7.33
N GLY A 36 -0.73 29.74 8.15
CA GLY A 36 -1.59 30.85 7.77
C GLY A 36 -1.10 31.55 6.51
N LEU A 37 -1.85 31.33 5.42
CA LEU A 37 -1.76 31.96 4.11
C LEU A 37 -2.18 33.44 4.17
N ARG A 38 -1.58 34.20 5.09
CA ARG A 38 -1.88 35.62 5.32
C ARG A 38 -0.63 36.46 5.55
N ASN A 39 0.53 36.04 5.04
CA ASN A 39 1.61 36.97 4.78
C ASN A 39 1.43 37.51 3.36
N ALA A 40 0.86 38.72 3.27
CA ALA A 40 0.68 39.46 2.04
C ALA A 40 2.06 39.78 1.43
N GLY A 41 2.46 39.06 0.38
CA GLY A 41 3.70 39.34 -0.34
C GLY A 41 4.19 38.26 -1.30
N GLU A 42 3.84 36.98 -1.11
CA GLU A 42 4.46 35.85 -1.83
C GLU A 42 3.45 34.92 -2.52
N HIS A 43 2.35 35.45 -3.06
CA HIS A 43 1.32 34.63 -3.74
C HIS A 43 1.87 33.80 -4.91
N GLU A 44 2.93 34.25 -5.57
CA GLU A 44 3.57 33.49 -6.66
C GLU A 44 4.25 32.22 -6.14
N GLN A 45 5.02 32.33 -5.04
CA GLN A 45 5.73 31.19 -4.46
C GLN A 45 4.76 30.18 -3.81
N GLU A 46 3.66 30.69 -3.25
CA GLU A 46 2.53 29.88 -2.77
C GLU A 46 1.93 29.02 -3.88
N GLN A 47 1.66 29.61 -5.05
CA GLN A 47 1.12 28.89 -6.21
C GLN A 47 2.09 27.84 -6.75
N VAL A 48 3.38 28.15 -6.82
CA VAL A 48 4.42 27.21 -7.24
C VAL A 48 4.47 26.01 -6.29
N ALA A 49 4.53 26.25 -4.98
CA ALA A 49 4.54 25.18 -3.99
C ALA A 49 3.24 24.36 -4.04
N ALA A 50 2.08 25.00 -4.13
CA ALA A 50 0.79 24.30 -4.22
C ALA A 50 0.72 23.40 -5.47
N ALA A 51 1.21 23.86 -6.63
CA ALA A 51 1.27 23.07 -7.84
C ALA A 51 2.19 21.84 -7.68
N GLU A 52 3.35 22.00 -7.07
CA GLU A 52 4.28 20.90 -6.82
C GLU A 52 3.74 19.90 -5.79
N ILE A 53 3.04 20.38 -4.76
CA ILE A 53 2.40 19.49 -3.77
C ILE A 53 1.24 18.72 -4.40
N ARG A 54 0.49 19.31 -5.35
CA ARG A 54 -0.52 18.57 -6.12
C ARG A 54 0.10 17.44 -6.94
N LYS A 55 1.24 17.67 -7.61
CA LYS A 55 1.98 16.60 -8.31
C LYS A 55 2.42 15.46 -7.37
N VAL A 56 2.83 15.80 -6.14
CA VAL A 56 3.12 14.81 -5.11
C VAL A 56 1.87 14.01 -4.75
N ALA A 57 0.73 14.67 -4.53
CA ALA A 57 -0.54 14.01 -4.24
C ALA A 57 -1.00 13.10 -5.40
N ASP A 58 -0.83 13.53 -6.65
CA ASP A 58 -1.12 12.73 -7.84
C ASP A 58 -0.22 11.47 -7.88
N THR A 59 1.07 11.62 -7.58
CA THR A 59 2.00 10.50 -7.50
C THR A 59 1.61 9.50 -6.40
N LEU A 60 1.23 10.00 -5.22
CA LEU A 60 0.74 9.15 -4.13
C LEU A 60 -0.60 8.50 -4.47
N SER A 61 -1.44 9.16 -5.26
CA SER A 61 -2.71 8.57 -5.74
C SER A 61 -2.50 7.35 -6.63
N LEU A 62 -1.38 7.28 -7.36
CA LEU A 62 -1.02 6.08 -8.14
C LEU A 62 -0.75 4.88 -7.24
N MET A 63 -0.20 5.09 -6.04
CA MET A 63 -0.04 4.01 -5.05
C MET A 63 -1.38 3.47 -4.53
N VAL A 64 -2.44 4.28 -4.62
CA VAL A 64 -3.79 3.99 -4.12
C VAL A 64 -4.68 3.39 -5.20
N GLY A 65 -4.61 3.95 -6.41
CA GLY A 65 -5.53 3.66 -7.50
C GLY A 65 -4.95 2.85 -8.66
N ASN A 66 -3.65 2.53 -8.65
CA ASN A 66 -3.04 1.70 -9.71
C ASN A 66 -2.59 0.33 -9.18
N PRO A 67 -3.53 -0.60 -8.91
CA PRO A 67 -3.21 -1.93 -8.43
C PRO A 67 -2.61 -2.84 -9.53
N GLU A 68 -2.46 -2.34 -10.76
CA GLU A 68 -1.89 -3.07 -11.91
C GLU A 68 -0.43 -2.69 -12.21
N GLY A 69 0.08 -1.64 -11.58
CA GLY A 69 1.45 -1.19 -11.76
C GLY A 69 2.43 -1.97 -10.90
N GLY A 70 3.46 -2.56 -11.53
CA GLY A 70 4.66 -3.00 -10.79
C GLY A 70 5.35 -1.82 -10.10
N PRO A 71 6.43 -2.04 -9.33
CA PRO A 71 7.14 -0.98 -8.61
C PRO A 71 7.60 0.19 -9.52
N GLU A 72 7.76 -0.06 -10.82
CA GLU A 72 8.13 0.95 -11.81
C GLU A 72 7.01 1.94 -12.16
N ALA A 73 5.74 1.59 -11.92
CA ALA A 73 4.59 2.40 -12.30
C ALA A 73 4.42 3.68 -11.46
N VAL A 74 5.06 3.74 -10.28
CA VAL A 74 5.05 4.93 -9.42
C VAL A 74 6.34 5.73 -9.65
N PRO A 75 6.25 6.98 -10.17
CA PRO A 75 7.42 7.81 -10.42
C PRO A 75 8.08 8.23 -9.10
N ALA A 76 9.41 8.36 -9.12
CA ALA A 76 10.14 8.90 -7.97
C ALA A 76 9.83 10.39 -7.78
N ILE A 77 9.88 10.85 -6.53
CA ILE A 77 9.68 12.26 -6.17
C ILE A 77 11.04 12.91 -5.97
N ASP A 78 11.34 13.93 -6.76
CA ASP A 78 12.52 14.80 -6.57
C ASP A 78 12.30 15.66 -5.30
N PRO A 79 13.17 15.58 -4.27
CA PRO A 79 13.05 16.38 -3.05
C PRO A 79 13.37 17.87 -3.26
N THR A 80 13.93 18.25 -4.41
CA THR A 80 14.33 19.63 -4.69
C THR A 80 13.10 20.55 -4.81
N PRO A 81 13.01 21.61 -3.98
CA PRO A 81 11.89 22.54 -4.07
C PRO A 81 11.99 23.43 -5.31
N LYS A 82 10.85 23.78 -5.89
CA LYS A 82 10.73 24.78 -6.97
C LYS A 82 10.36 26.16 -6.43
N ALA A 83 9.60 26.22 -5.35
CA ALA A 83 9.36 27.44 -4.61
C ALA A 83 10.60 27.83 -3.80
N THR A 84 10.65 29.10 -3.44
CA THR A 84 11.71 29.71 -2.62
C THR A 84 11.16 30.15 -1.26
N GLY A 85 12.06 30.57 -0.37
CA GLY A 85 11.70 31.08 0.94
C GLY A 85 10.91 30.06 1.77
N PHE A 86 9.91 30.56 2.50
CA PHE A 86 9.08 29.75 3.37
C PHE A 86 8.36 28.61 2.62
N TYR A 87 7.78 28.90 1.46
CA TYR A 87 7.06 27.91 0.65
C TYR A 87 7.98 26.85 0.06
N GLY A 88 9.22 27.20 -0.30
CA GLY A 88 10.25 26.25 -0.71
C GLY A 88 10.65 25.26 0.38
N GLU A 89 10.74 25.72 1.63
CA GLU A 89 11.03 24.85 2.78
C GLU A 89 9.88 23.86 3.04
N LEU A 90 8.62 24.30 2.92
CA LEU A 90 7.45 23.42 3.04
C LEU A 90 7.39 22.39 1.92
N GLU A 91 7.58 22.83 0.69
CA GLU A 91 7.62 21.95 -0.48
C GLU A 91 8.69 20.87 -0.32
N ARG A 92 9.90 21.24 0.10
CA ARG A 92 11.01 20.31 0.35
C ARG A 92 10.63 19.23 1.35
N VAL A 93 10.02 19.60 2.48
CA VAL A 93 9.62 18.62 3.51
C VAL A 93 8.57 17.66 2.99
N ILE A 94 7.56 18.17 2.28
CA ILE A 94 6.50 17.34 1.72
C ILE A 94 7.08 16.37 0.70
N LYS A 95 7.92 16.86 -0.23
CA LYS A 95 8.58 16.04 -1.24
C LYS A 95 9.53 15.01 -0.64
N THR A 96 10.27 15.37 0.41
CA THR A 96 11.18 14.46 1.11
C THR A 96 10.40 13.30 1.74
N VAL A 97 9.38 13.62 2.54
CA VAL A 97 8.57 12.59 3.20
C VAL A 97 7.82 11.74 2.17
N ALA A 98 7.22 12.36 1.15
CA ALA A 98 6.54 11.62 0.09
C ALA A 98 7.49 10.72 -0.72
N GLY A 99 8.70 11.20 -1.01
CA GLY A 99 9.74 10.44 -1.69
C GLY A 99 10.17 9.20 -0.90
N GLU A 100 10.38 9.34 0.41
CA GLU A 100 10.63 8.20 1.30
C GLU A 100 9.47 7.19 1.26
N ARG A 101 8.22 7.66 1.20
CA ARG A 101 7.03 6.78 1.10
C ARG A 101 6.93 6.03 -0.20
N VAL A 102 7.16 6.72 -1.31
CA VAL A 102 7.19 6.09 -2.64
C VAL A 102 8.31 5.05 -2.68
N ALA A 103 9.51 5.39 -2.18
CA ALA A 103 10.63 4.46 -2.15
C ALA A 103 10.34 3.21 -1.30
N GLN A 104 9.75 3.38 -0.11
CA GLN A 104 9.34 2.25 0.74
C GLN A 104 8.29 1.37 0.08
N HIS A 105 7.28 1.96 -0.55
CA HIS A 105 6.24 1.22 -1.26
C HIS A 105 6.83 0.41 -2.43
N LYS A 106 7.70 1.02 -3.23
CA LYS A 106 8.39 0.35 -4.35
C LYS A 106 9.27 -0.80 -3.85
N ALA A 107 10.05 -0.57 -2.79
CA ALA A 107 10.90 -1.59 -2.20
C ALA A 107 10.08 -2.78 -1.67
N TYR A 108 8.94 -2.51 -1.03
CA TYR A 108 8.07 -3.58 -0.55
C TYR A 108 7.45 -4.39 -1.70
N LEU A 109 6.95 -3.73 -2.75
CA LEU A 109 6.46 -4.41 -3.95
C LEU A 109 7.55 -5.25 -4.63
N GLN A 110 8.79 -4.74 -4.66
CA GLN A 110 9.93 -5.48 -5.19
C GLN A 110 10.25 -6.71 -4.33
N ASP A 111 10.33 -6.55 -3.00
CA ASP A 111 10.59 -7.68 -2.09
C ASP A 111 9.50 -8.76 -2.24
N LEU A 112 8.21 -8.37 -2.34
CA LEU A 112 7.11 -9.31 -2.61
C LEU A 112 7.23 -10.02 -3.97
N HIS A 113 7.65 -9.28 -4.99
CA HIS A 113 7.89 -9.85 -6.32
C HIS A 113 9.02 -10.89 -6.28
N ASP A 114 10.13 -10.56 -5.63
CA ASP A 114 11.33 -11.38 -5.57
C ASP A 114 11.12 -12.69 -4.80
N ILE A 115 10.30 -12.66 -3.75
CA ILE A 115 9.89 -13.89 -3.04
C ILE A 115 8.84 -14.70 -3.81
N GLY A 116 8.35 -14.24 -4.97
CA GLY A 116 7.44 -14.99 -5.82
C GLY A 116 5.95 -14.84 -5.49
N MET A 117 5.58 -13.85 -4.67
CA MET A 117 4.18 -13.57 -4.33
C MET A 117 3.26 -13.42 -5.56
N PRO A 118 3.66 -12.75 -6.67
CA PRO A 118 2.84 -12.62 -7.88
C PRO A 118 2.44 -13.95 -8.52
N ARG A 119 3.15 -15.03 -8.21
CA ARG A 119 2.87 -16.37 -8.73
C ARG A 119 2.19 -17.26 -7.70
N LEU A 120 1.92 -16.78 -6.48
CA LEU A 120 1.45 -17.59 -5.34
C LEU A 120 0.29 -18.52 -5.72
N LEU A 121 -0.59 -18.11 -6.63
CA LEU A 121 -1.75 -18.90 -7.01
C LEU A 121 -1.78 -19.22 -8.50
N ASP A 122 -0.62 -19.24 -9.13
CA ASP A 122 -0.40 -19.83 -10.45
C ASP A 122 -0.73 -21.32 -10.39
N ALA A 123 -1.77 -21.73 -11.14
CA ALA A 123 -2.29 -23.09 -11.12
C ALA A 123 -1.23 -24.13 -11.52
N HIS A 124 -0.45 -23.85 -12.57
CA HIS A 124 0.61 -24.74 -13.04
C HIS A 124 1.73 -24.91 -12.02
N ARG A 125 2.10 -23.82 -11.32
CA ARG A 125 3.10 -23.90 -10.26
C ARG A 125 2.57 -24.69 -9.06
N LEU A 126 1.37 -24.36 -8.58
CA LEU A 126 0.72 -25.06 -7.47
C LEU A 126 0.60 -26.57 -7.75
N ALA A 127 0.24 -26.96 -8.97
CA ALA A 127 0.13 -28.37 -9.33
C ALA A 127 1.47 -29.12 -9.28
N ARG A 128 2.61 -28.43 -9.39
CA ARG A 128 3.97 -29.01 -9.28
C ARG A 128 4.57 -28.88 -7.88
N ASP A 129 4.05 -27.97 -7.06
CA ASP A 129 4.49 -27.75 -5.69
C ASP A 129 3.97 -28.87 -4.78
N THR A 130 4.79 -29.91 -4.61
CA THR A 130 4.41 -31.10 -3.84
C THR A 130 4.35 -30.75 -2.35
N GLY A 131 3.18 -30.95 -1.73
CA GLY A 131 2.91 -30.53 -0.34
C GLY A 131 2.84 -29.02 -0.13
N LEU A 132 2.72 -28.25 -1.22
CA LEU A 132 2.64 -26.79 -1.23
C LEU A 132 3.76 -26.10 -0.42
N VAL A 133 4.95 -26.71 -0.40
CA VAL A 133 6.10 -26.26 0.41
C VAL A 133 6.62 -24.93 -0.09
N GLU A 134 6.75 -24.75 -1.41
CA GLU A 134 7.16 -23.46 -1.99
C GLU A 134 6.14 -22.39 -1.62
N SER A 135 4.85 -22.69 -1.78
CA SER A 135 3.76 -21.74 -1.49
C SER A 135 3.73 -21.31 -0.01
N ARG A 136 3.96 -22.23 0.93
CA ARG A 136 4.10 -21.91 2.36
C ARG A 136 5.34 -21.05 2.63
N MET A 137 6.46 -21.34 1.98
CA MET A 137 7.69 -20.55 2.11
C MET A 137 7.51 -19.12 1.58
N ILE A 138 6.83 -18.92 0.45
CA ILE A 138 6.51 -17.59 -0.09
C ILE A 138 5.71 -16.79 0.96
N LEU A 139 4.70 -17.41 1.56
CA LEU A 139 3.86 -16.77 2.57
C LEU A 139 4.61 -16.44 3.86
N GLU A 140 5.44 -17.36 4.36
CA GLU A 140 6.29 -17.13 5.53
C GLU A 140 7.24 -15.93 5.29
N GLN A 141 7.87 -15.87 4.11
CA GLN A 141 8.70 -14.73 3.74
C GLN A 141 7.90 -13.43 3.64
N ALA A 142 6.70 -13.47 3.05
CA ALA A 142 5.81 -12.30 2.97
C ALA A 142 5.41 -11.79 4.37
N GLU A 143 5.06 -12.70 5.28
CA GLU A 143 4.72 -12.38 6.67
C GLU A 143 5.90 -11.72 7.42
N HIS A 144 7.14 -12.11 7.12
CA HIS A 144 8.33 -11.46 7.67
C HIS A 144 8.60 -10.06 7.11
N LEU A 145 8.14 -9.73 5.90
CA LEU A 145 8.29 -8.40 5.33
C LEU A 145 7.36 -7.37 5.98
N VAL A 146 6.15 -7.77 6.38
CA VAL A 146 5.15 -6.87 7.00
C VAL A 146 5.72 -6.08 8.20
N PRO A 147 6.27 -6.71 9.26
CA PRO A 147 6.80 -5.97 10.40
C PRO A 147 8.00 -5.08 10.04
N LYS A 148 8.85 -5.50 9.09
CA LYS A 148 9.98 -4.70 8.57
C LYS A 148 9.47 -3.38 8.00
N TYR A 149 8.51 -3.42 7.09
CA TYR A 149 8.00 -2.21 6.42
C TYR A 149 7.02 -1.41 7.30
N GLN A 150 6.32 -2.06 8.23
CA GLN A 150 5.57 -1.38 9.29
C GLN A 150 6.50 -0.53 10.17
N GLN A 151 7.63 -1.10 10.62
CA GLN A 151 8.60 -0.38 11.44
C GLN A 151 9.25 0.78 10.69
N GLN A 152 9.69 0.56 9.45
CA GLN A 152 10.21 1.63 8.59
C GLN A 152 9.18 2.74 8.40
N SER A 153 7.91 2.36 8.24
CA SER A 153 6.85 3.34 8.11
C SER A 153 6.62 4.15 9.38
N MET A 154 6.67 3.50 10.54
CA MET A 154 6.55 4.19 11.82
C MET A 154 7.76 5.11 12.07
N GLN A 155 8.94 4.74 11.58
CA GLN A 155 10.14 5.54 11.73
C GLN A 155 10.05 6.89 11.01
N VAL A 156 9.44 6.93 9.82
CA VAL A 156 9.20 8.20 9.10
C VAL A 156 8.33 9.15 9.95
N LEU A 157 7.27 8.64 10.60
CA LEU A 157 6.45 9.44 11.53
C LEU A 157 7.26 9.94 12.73
N LYS A 158 8.09 9.06 13.32
CA LYS A 158 8.96 9.41 14.45
C LYS A 158 10.02 10.46 14.09
N ASN A 159 10.45 10.50 12.83
CA ASN A 159 11.46 11.44 12.33
C ASN A 159 10.88 12.82 11.98
N MET A 160 9.56 12.94 11.76
CA MET A 160 8.92 14.20 11.38
C MET A 160 9.23 15.39 12.31
N PRO A 161 9.26 15.27 13.66
CA PRO A 161 9.61 16.39 14.53
C PRO A 161 11.04 16.91 14.29
N ALA A 162 12.00 16.03 14.01
CA ALA A 162 13.36 16.43 13.71
C ALA A 162 13.44 17.15 12.37
N LEU A 163 12.73 16.64 11.36
CA LEU A 163 12.62 17.27 10.05
C LEU A 163 12.03 18.69 10.15
N ILE A 164 10.93 18.89 10.89
CA ILE A 164 10.34 20.22 11.11
C ILE A 164 11.32 21.17 11.81
N ARG A 165 12.07 20.69 12.80
CA ARG A 165 13.07 21.52 13.51
C ARG A 165 14.21 21.98 12.59
N SER A 166 14.60 21.15 11.62
CA SER A 166 15.65 21.47 10.65
C SER A 166 15.27 22.50 9.59
N LEU A 167 13.99 22.87 9.48
CA LEU A 167 13.53 23.82 8.46
C LEU A 167 14.16 25.21 8.60
N ALA A 168 14.49 25.86 7.49
CA ALA A 168 14.98 27.24 7.48
C ALA A 168 13.82 28.27 7.53
N ILE A 169 12.87 28.06 8.44
CA ILE A 169 11.69 28.92 8.66
C ILE A 169 11.71 29.53 10.06
N ARG A 170 10.77 30.47 10.33
CA ARG A 170 10.74 31.16 11.63
C ARG A 170 10.32 30.22 12.76
N GLU A 171 10.89 30.40 13.95
CA GLU A 171 10.59 29.55 15.11
C GLU A 171 9.09 29.45 15.47
N PRO A 172 8.29 30.54 15.40
CA PRO A 172 6.85 30.46 15.63
C PRO A 172 6.12 29.56 14.62
N GLU A 173 6.63 29.45 13.39
CA GLU A 173 6.06 28.58 12.35
C GLU A 173 6.40 27.12 12.64
N LYS A 174 7.66 26.83 13.02
CA LYS A 174 8.07 25.48 13.48
C LYS A 174 7.22 25.01 14.65
N GLN A 175 7.02 25.86 15.66
CA GLN A 175 6.24 25.48 16.85
C GLN A 175 4.77 25.19 16.50
N LYS A 176 4.18 25.95 15.57
CA LYS A 176 2.83 25.67 15.05
C LYS A 176 2.76 24.31 14.34
N MET A 177 3.74 23.98 13.50
CA MET A 177 3.83 22.68 12.82
C MET A 177 3.99 21.53 13.83
N LEU A 178 4.89 21.67 14.81
CA LEU A 178 5.12 20.67 15.85
C LEU A 178 3.87 20.44 16.71
N THR A 179 3.15 21.50 17.06
CA THR A 179 1.91 21.40 17.83
C THR A 179 0.85 20.60 17.07
N ARG A 180 0.66 20.88 15.78
CA ARG A 180 -0.28 20.14 14.92
C ARG A 180 0.16 18.70 14.67
N LEU A 181 1.46 18.49 14.48
CA LEU A 181 2.01 17.14 14.35
C LEU A 181 1.69 16.34 15.60
N ASN A 182 2.03 16.85 16.79
CA ASN A 182 1.76 16.17 18.06
C ASN A 182 0.26 15.89 18.28
N ALA A 183 -0.61 16.85 17.92
CA ALA A 183 -2.06 16.67 18.03
C ALA A 183 -2.62 15.58 17.09
N THR A 184 -1.93 15.27 15.99
CA THR A 184 -2.38 14.27 15.00
C THR A 184 -1.56 12.99 15.01
N LEU A 185 -0.46 12.92 15.77
CA LEU A 185 0.51 11.83 15.72
C LEU A 185 -0.11 10.49 16.11
N ALA A 186 -0.87 10.45 17.21
CA ALA A 186 -1.53 9.23 17.68
C ALA A 186 -2.51 8.67 16.63
N GLN A 187 -3.33 9.52 16.02
CA GLN A 187 -4.25 9.11 14.96
C GLN A 187 -3.51 8.62 13.72
N ARG A 188 -2.40 9.27 13.33
CA ARG A 188 -1.58 8.85 12.19
C ARG A 188 -0.93 7.48 12.42
N SER A 189 -0.40 7.25 13.62
CA SER A 189 0.17 5.96 14.00
C SER A 189 -0.90 4.86 13.97
N ALA A 190 -2.09 5.12 14.54
CA ALA A 190 -3.20 4.16 14.53
C ALA A 190 -3.68 3.84 13.10
N ASN A 191 -3.80 4.86 12.24
CA ASN A 191 -4.17 4.65 10.83
C ASN A 191 -3.12 3.81 10.10
N LEU A 192 -1.83 4.05 10.36
CA LEU A 192 -0.75 3.28 9.76
C LEU A 192 -0.76 1.83 10.25
N GLU A 193 -0.94 1.61 11.56
CA GLU A 193 -1.10 0.28 12.15
C GLU A 193 -2.31 -0.45 11.56
N GLN A 194 -3.43 0.24 11.35
CA GLN A 194 -4.61 -0.35 10.72
C GLN A 194 -4.32 -0.83 9.30
N VAL A 195 -3.63 -0.03 8.47
CA VAL A 195 -3.24 -0.44 7.11
C VAL A 195 -2.36 -1.70 7.15
N TRP A 196 -1.34 -1.76 8.00
CA TRP A 196 -0.49 -2.95 8.12
C TRP A 196 -1.21 -4.16 8.74
N SER A 197 -2.24 -3.94 9.56
CA SER A 197 -3.08 -5.01 10.07
C SER A 197 -3.96 -5.64 8.99
N LEU A 198 -4.43 -4.83 8.02
CA LEU A 198 -5.18 -5.33 6.86
C LEU A 198 -4.25 -6.17 5.97
N GLU A 199 -3.02 -5.72 5.77
CA GLU A 199 -1.99 -6.46 5.04
C GLU A 199 -1.75 -7.85 5.64
N ALA A 200 -1.51 -7.93 6.95
CA ALA A 200 -1.33 -9.21 7.64
C ALA A 200 -2.60 -10.10 7.58
N ARG A 201 -3.79 -9.52 7.47
CA ARG A 201 -5.04 -10.29 7.26
C ARG A 201 -5.12 -10.84 5.85
N ILE A 202 -4.75 -10.06 4.84
CA ILE A 202 -4.70 -10.51 3.44
C ILE A 202 -3.75 -11.70 3.28
N LEU A 203 -2.53 -11.63 3.84
CA LEU A 203 -1.58 -12.74 3.81
C LEU A 203 -2.13 -14.00 4.50
N ARG A 204 -2.84 -13.84 5.62
CA ARG A 204 -3.48 -14.98 6.30
C ARG A 204 -4.56 -15.64 5.45
N GLU A 205 -5.39 -14.86 4.73
CA GLU A 205 -6.39 -15.43 3.81
C GLU A 205 -5.72 -16.24 2.69
N PHE A 206 -4.61 -15.74 2.13
CA PHE A 206 -3.81 -16.53 1.19
C PHE A 206 -3.28 -17.83 1.82
N GLY A 207 -2.83 -17.79 3.07
CA GLY A 207 -2.44 -18.99 3.83
C GLY A 207 -3.58 -19.99 4.04
N GLN A 208 -4.80 -19.51 4.24
CA GLN A 208 -5.99 -20.38 4.31
C GLN A 208 -6.28 -21.03 2.95
N MET A 209 -6.12 -20.30 1.85
CA MET A 209 -6.26 -20.87 0.50
C MET A 209 -5.23 -21.98 0.24
N ILE A 210 -3.95 -21.75 0.58
CA ILE A 210 -2.90 -22.77 0.45
C ILE A 210 -3.20 -23.98 1.33
N THR A 211 -3.66 -23.77 2.57
CA THR A 211 -4.03 -24.87 3.48
C THR A 211 -5.21 -25.67 2.93
N LEU A 212 -6.24 -25.00 2.41
CA LEU A 212 -7.39 -25.64 1.77
C LEU A 212 -6.97 -26.54 0.59
N LEU A 213 -6.06 -26.05 -0.25
CA LEU A 213 -5.52 -26.80 -1.38
C LEU A 213 -4.67 -28.00 -0.91
N ASP A 214 -3.85 -27.83 0.12
CA ASP A 214 -3.03 -28.93 0.65
C ASP A 214 -3.89 -30.05 1.23
N ASP A 215 -4.87 -29.69 2.07
CA ASP A 215 -5.79 -30.63 2.73
C ASP A 215 -6.64 -31.43 1.74
N ASN A 216 -6.87 -30.88 0.54
CA ASN A 216 -7.74 -31.46 -0.49
C ASN A 216 -6.98 -31.80 -1.79
N ARG A 217 -5.69 -32.15 -1.70
CA ARG A 217 -4.81 -32.34 -2.86
C ARG A 217 -5.32 -33.28 -3.97
N GLN A 218 -6.17 -34.25 -3.62
CA GLN A 218 -6.76 -35.22 -4.55
C GLN A 218 -8.04 -34.72 -5.25
N HIS A 219 -8.55 -33.55 -4.86
CA HIS A 219 -9.85 -33.02 -5.30
C HIS A 219 -9.73 -31.70 -6.05
N TRP A 220 -8.50 -31.34 -6.44
CA TRP A 220 -8.27 -30.25 -7.36
C TRP A 220 -7.10 -30.56 -8.29
N TYR A 221 -7.10 -29.94 -9.45
CA TYR A 221 -6.01 -30.02 -10.42
C TYR A 221 -5.90 -28.71 -11.20
N ALA A 222 -4.76 -28.51 -11.85
CA ALA A 222 -4.57 -27.39 -12.75
C ALA A 222 -4.93 -27.80 -14.18
N ASP A 223 -5.75 -26.99 -14.83
CA ASP A 223 -5.95 -27.04 -16.28
C ASP A 223 -5.64 -25.66 -16.86
N HIS A 224 -4.60 -25.59 -17.69
CA HIS A 224 -4.01 -24.32 -18.14
C HIS A 224 -3.74 -23.38 -16.93
N ASP A 225 -4.28 -22.16 -16.97
CA ASP A 225 -4.10 -21.13 -15.93
C ASP A 225 -5.17 -21.19 -14.82
N GLU A 226 -6.00 -22.26 -14.78
CA GLU A 226 -7.14 -22.38 -13.86
C GLU A 226 -6.95 -23.52 -12.85
N LEU A 227 -7.48 -23.30 -11.64
CA LEU A 227 -7.64 -24.35 -10.64
C LEU A 227 -9.05 -24.92 -10.78
N LEU A 228 -9.13 -26.22 -11.06
CA LEU A 228 -10.39 -26.95 -11.15
C LEU A 228 -10.58 -27.77 -9.88
N PHE A 229 -11.80 -27.79 -9.37
CA PHE A 229 -12.18 -28.51 -8.16
C PHE A 229 -13.22 -29.56 -8.50
N ASP A 230 -13.03 -30.77 -7.95
CA ASP A 230 -13.99 -31.87 -8.08
C ASP A 230 -15.18 -31.70 -7.12
N ARG A 231 -15.00 -30.89 -6.06
CA ARG A 231 -15.98 -30.67 -5.00
C ARG A 231 -16.44 -29.22 -4.97
N ASN A 232 -17.77 -29.05 -5.02
CA ASN A 232 -18.41 -27.74 -4.86
C ASN A 232 -18.04 -27.04 -3.54
N ASP A 233 -17.96 -27.80 -2.45
CA ASP A 233 -17.66 -27.23 -1.13
C ASP A 233 -16.26 -26.63 -1.06
N ASP A 234 -15.27 -27.27 -1.68
CA ASP A 234 -13.89 -26.78 -1.72
C ASP A 234 -13.78 -25.54 -2.62
N LEU A 235 -14.46 -25.55 -3.77
CA LEU A 235 -14.57 -24.37 -4.64
C LEU A 235 -15.22 -23.18 -3.91
N ASN A 236 -16.31 -23.42 -3.18
CA ASN A 236 -17.00 -22.39 -2.43
C ASN A 236 -16.12 -21.78 -1.34
N ARG A 237 -15.42 -22.62 -0.55
CA ARG A 237 -14.46 -22.15 0.46
C ARG A 237 -13.31 -21.36 -0.17
N PHE A 238 -12.80 -21.80 -1.31
CA PHE A 238 -11.77 -21.06 -2.06
C PHE A 238 -12.28 -19.68 -2.51
N HIS A 239 -13.51 -19.61 -3.03
CA HIS A 239 -14.17 -18.36 -3.40
C HIS A 239 -14.41 -17.44 -2.20
N GLU A 240 -14.76 -17.98 -1.03
CA GLU A 240 -14.94 -17.20 0.21
C GLU A 240 -13.65 -16.49 0.62
N HIS A 241 -12.51 -17.17 0.59
CA HIS A 241 -11.20 -16.56 0.87
C HIS A 241 -10.83 -15.48 -0.16
N MET A 242 -11.07 -15.72 -1.46
CA MET A 242 -10.87 -14.68 -2.48
C MET A 242 -11.75 -13.46 -2.24
N ALA A 243 -13.02 -13.65 -1.87
CA ALA A 243 -13.93 -12.57 -1.55
C ALA A 243 -13.47 -11.79 -0.30
N ALA A 244 -12.94 -12.48 0.72
CA ALA A 244 -12.37 -11.86 1.91
C ALA A 244 -11.16 -10.99 1.56
N ILE A 245 -10.23 -11.47 0.74
CA ILE A 245 -9.08 -10.70 0.24
C ILE A 245 -9.55 -9.45 -0.50
N GLY A 246 -10.53 -9.59 -1.40
CA GLY A 246 -11.11 -8.45 -2.14
C GLY A 246 -11.70 -7.39 -1.22
N LYS A 247 -12.43 -7.81 -0.16
CA LYS A 247 -13.00 -6.90 0.84
C LYS A 247 -11.93 -6.16 1.64
N LEU A 248 -10.89 -6.87 2.09
CA LEU A 248 -9.77 -6.27 2.84
C LEU A 248 -9.00 -5.27 1.99
N SER A 249 -8.75 -5.62 0.72
CA SER A 249 -8.07 -4.75 -0.23
C SER A 249 -8.87 -3.47 -0.52
N ALA A 250 -10.19 -3.59 -0.68
CA ALA A 250 -11.06 -2.43 -0.85
C ALA A 250 -11.10 -1.53 0.41
N GLU A 251 -11.01 -2.11 1.62
CA GLU A 251 -10.90 -1.35 2.86
C GLU A 251 -9.58 -0.57 2.92
N GLN A 252 -8.47 -1.20 2.54
CA GLN A 252 -7.15 -0.57 2.46
C GLN A 252 -7.14 0.59 1.45
N GLU A 253 -7.77 0.39 0.29
CA GLU A 253 -7.94 1.42 -0.73
C GLU A 253 -8.78 2.61 -0.22
N LYS A 254 -9.90 2.32 0.44
CA LYS A 254 -10.76 3.36 1.03
C LYS A 254 -10.00 4.20 2.05
N LEU A 255 -9.24 3.58 2.95
CA LEU A 255 -8.42 4.29 3.94
C LEU A 255 -7.38 5.18 3.24
N GLY A 256 -6.73 4.66 2.21
CA GLY A 256 -5.80 5.41 1.38
C GLY A 256 -6.39 6.65 0.72
N ARG A 257 -7.53 6.48 0.03
CA ARG A 257 -8.25 7.58 -0.62
C ARG A 257 -8.71 8.64 0.39
N GLN A 258 -9.19 8.23 1.57
CA GLN A 258 -9.57 9.16 2.63
C GLN A 258 -8.39 10.00 3.13
N GLN A 259 -7.21 9.39 3.27
CA GLN A 259 -5.99 10.09 3.67
C GLN A 259 -5.54 11.09 2.60
N LEU A 260 -5.56 10.71 1.32
CA LEU A 260 -5.25 11.62 0.21
C LEU A 260 -6.27 12.76 0.06
N ALA A 261 -7.56 12.47 0.23
CA ALA A 261 -8.59 13.51 0.19
C ALA A 261 -8.37 14.54 1.31
N SER A 262 -8.01 14.09 2.52
CA SER A 262 -7.68 14.99 3.63
C SER A 262 -6.49 15.90 3.32
N LEU A 263 -5.47 15.37 2.61
CA LEU A 263 -4.32 16.13 2.14
C LEU A 263 -4.71 17.22 1.15
N LEU A 264 -5.44 16.83 0.10
CA LEU A 264 -5.85 17.74 -0.96
C LEU A 264 -6.79 18.83 -0.44
N SER A 265 -7.70 18.50 0.48
CA SER A 265 -8.60 19.48 1.11
C SER A 265 -7.89 20.52 1.98
N ALA A 266 -6.65 20.26 2.39
CA ALA A 266 -5.85 21.16 3.20
C ALA A 266 -4.97 22.10 2.35
N LEU A 267 -4.94 21.92 1.02
CA LEU A 267 -4.24 22.81 0.08
C LEU A 267 -5.16 23.98 -0.34
N PRO A 268 -4.61 25.17 -0.59
CA PRO A 268 -5.35 26.30 -1.15
C PRO A 268 -5.82 26.08 -2.60
#